data_AF-A0A1G7ACR9-F1
#
_entry.id   AF-A0A1G7ACR9-F1
#
_cell.length_a   1.000
_cell.length_b   1.000
_cell.length_c   1.000
_cell.angle_alpha   90.00
_cell.angle_beta   90.00
_cell.angle_gamma   90.00
#
_symmetry.space_group_name_H-M   'P 1'
#
loop_
_entity.id
_entity.type
_entity.pdbx_description
1 polymer ?
#
loop_
_entity_poly.entity_id
_entity_poly.type
_entity_poly.pdbx_seq_one_letter_code
_entity_poly.pdbx_strand_id
1 'polypeptide(L)'
;MPVPGSRPCGVRPAALSALVDGALEHAERERLLTHLAGCPACRREADELRRVRDLLGSSGLARPVQPPTQLSRRLVDIAGEDAASPLWTRPFDPPRHGGSALPMRHRVLRQRVGTASVLAAVLLMTFATVGWSAAPAASTPVTDPGPRSQSSFGAALTQVPLATEGMAALLLSGSAGLERLREDGRPASEAGDLRRDQPITADEALVVLQNSAMAGAVLPRSGRQDVQVQVGGDVVRASVDVAVQPGQSTQVTVWSAAGEQVGAGSLAVQDAPAPVELLGTRHTLSGFLRAGTVAGREASVVEAREGVDVVARWWVDAETGLLLRTERYDDGSGRATAVSGFTSVDIGSDTFSVALAPRLATFGGGVVSLSEAPRLSAQGWSCEDELGGLPLVQLRTSADGSLLSAYSDGVRTVAVVQQHGTLADQPAGFEWDESLAAWRRTDSLPAQLVWQSGERVITVTTDSPDGTVWDAVAELPHDEPEHRTGVERVLEGWQRIGSLVLQR
;
A
#
# COMPACT_ATOMS: atom_id res chain seq x y z
N MET A 1 -18.52 -7.05 41.74
CA MET A 1 -18.43 -8.23 40.85
C MET A 1 -18.23 -9.47 41.70
N PRO A 2 -19.10 -10.50 41.62
CA PRO A 2 -18.90 -11.74 42.35
C PRO A 2 -17.69 -12.49 41.79
N VAL A 3 -16.84 -13.00 42.68
CA VAL A 3 -15.62 -13.74 42.30
C VAL A 3 -16.07 -15.07 41.64
N PRO A 4 -15.58 -15.40 40.43
CA PRO A 4 -15.95 -16.63 39.76
C PRO A 4 -15.55 -17.84 40.63
N GLY A 5 -16.52 -18.69 40.95
CA GLY A 5 -16.32 -19.94 41.70
C GLY A 5 -16.79 -19.93 43.17
N SER A 6 -17.31 -18.83 43.70
CA SER A 6 -18.03 -18.86 44.98
C SER A 6 -19.50 -19.21 44.76
N ARG A 7 -20.03 -20.17 45.52
CA ARG A 7 -21.48 -20.43 45.56
C ARG A 7 -22.25 -19.20 46.04
N PRO A 8 -23.57 -19.12 45.80
CA PRO A 8 -24.41 -18.04 46.35
C PRO A 8 -24.33 -17.94 47.89
N CYS A 9 -23.89 -18.99 48.57
CA CYS A 9 -23.63 -19.00 50.02
C CYS A 9 -22.20 -18.57 50.41
N GLY A 10 -21.38 -18.10 49.46
CA GLY A 10 -20.02 -17.57 49.66
C GLY A 10 -18.90 -18.61 49.78
N VAL A 11 -19.23 -19.89 49.94
CA VAL A 11 -18.24 -20.97 50.10
C VAL A 11 -17.64 -21.39 48.76
N ARG A 12 -16.31 -21.57 48.74
CA ARG A 12 -15.56 -22.10 47.61
C ARG A 12 -15.49 -23.63 47.68
N PRO A 13 -15.68 -24.36 46.57
CA PRO A 13 -15.58 -25.82 46.55
C PRO A 13 -14.26 -26.38 47.11
N ALA A 14 -13.14 -25.70 46.85
CA ALA A 14 -11.82 -26.10 47.36
C ALA A 14 -11.74 -26.13 48.89
N ALA A 15 -12.50 -25.27 49.59
CA ALA A 15 -12.52 -25.25 51.05
C ALA A 15 -13.25 -26.48 51.63
N LEU A 16 -14.24 -27.02 50.91
CA LEU A 16 -14.94 -28.25 51.33
C LEU A 16 -14.04 -29.48 51.19
N SER A 17 -13.24 -29.58 50.11
CA SER A 17 -12.23 -30.64 49.97
C SER A 17 -11.19 -30.56 51.08
N ALA A 18 -10.62 -29.37 51.32
CA ALA A 18 -9.62 -29.16 52.38
C ALA A 18 -10.15 -29.51 53.79
N LEU A 19 -11.46 -29.33 54.04
CA LEU A 19 -12.10 -29.78 55.28
C LEU A 19 -12.13 -31.30 55.41
N VAL A 20 -12.45 -32.02 54.32
CA VAL A 20 -12.53 -33.49 54.29
C VAL A 20 -11.15 -34.14 54.45
N ASP A 21 -10.13 -33.49 53.92
CA ASP A 21 -8.72 -33.91 53.99
C ASP A 21 -8.01 -33.45 55.29
N GLY A 22 -8.69 -32.64 56.12
CA GLY A 22 -8.14 -32.13 57.38
C GLY A 22 -7.08 -31.04 57.22
N ALA A 23 -6.93 -30.47 56.02
CA ALA A 23 -5.88 -29.51 55.65
C ALA A 23 -6.21 -28.03 56.00
N LEU A 24 -7.35 -27.77 56.66
CA LEU A 24 -7.71 -26.42 57.11
C LEU A 24 -7.12 -26.09 58.49
N GLU A 25 -6.68 -24.83 58.64
CA GLU A 25 -6.33 -24.25 59.93
C GLU A 25 -7.54 -24.20 60.89
N HIS A 26 -7.29 -24.16 62.19
CA HIS A 26 -8.33 -24.29 63.22
C HIS A 26 -9.45 -23.24 63.07
N ALA A 27 -9.08 -21.97 62.89
CA ALA A 27 -10.04 -20.87 62.75
C ALA A 27 -10.86 -20.95 61.44
N GLU A 28 -10.32 -21.52 60.37
CA GLU A 28 -11.05 -21.72 59.11
C GLU A 28 -11.97 -22.94 59.19
N ARG A 29 -11.51 -24.00 59.85
CA ARG A 29 -12.29 -25.21 60.12
C ARG A 29 -13.54 -24.89 60.93
N GLU A 30 -13.42 -24.14 62.03
CA GLU A 30 -14.58 -23.76 62.85
C GLU A 30 -15.60 -22.95 62.06
N ARG A 31 -15.16 -21.91 61.34
CA ARG A 31 -16.03 -21.09 60.49
C ARG A 31 -16.80 -21.91 59.46
N LEU A 32 -16.13 -22.87 58.82
CA LEU A 32 -16.76 -23.71 57.81
C LEU A 32 -17.70 -24.75 58.44
N LEU A 33 -17.40 -25.30 59.61
CA LEU A 33 -18.31 -26.19 60.35
C LEU A 33 -19.59 -25.46 60.78
N THR A 34 -19.48 -24.22 61.27
CA THR A 34 -20.64 -23.38 61.57
C THR A 34 -21.49 -23.13 60.31
N HIS A 35 -20.85 -22.87 59.17
CA HIS A 35 -21.57 -22.73 57.90
C HIS A 35 -22.31 -24.01 57.47
N LEU A 36 -21.66 -25.17 57.61
CA LEU A 36 -22.27 -26.46 57.26
C LEU A 36 -23.51 -26.76 58.10
N ALA A 37 -23.58 -26.28 59.35
CA ALA A 37 -24.77 -26.36 60.19
C ALA A 37 -25.97 -25.59 59.60
N GLY A 38 -25.75 -24.50 58.86
CA GLY A 38 -26.79 -23.68 58.26
C GLY A 38 -27.06 -23.90 56.75
N CYS A 39 -26.16 -24.57 56.02
CA CYS A 39 -26.29 -24.75 54.57
C CYS A 39 -26.44 -26.24 54.15
N PRO A 40 -27.63 -26.70 53.73
CA PRO A 40 -27.84 -28.10 53.33
C PRO A 40 -27.13 -28.46 52.01
N ALA A 41 -26.88 -27.50 51.12
CA ALA A 41 -26.19 -27.73 49.85
C ALA A 41 -24.71 -28.09 50.06
N CYS A 42 -23.98 -27.27 50.83
CA CYS A 42 -22.58 -27.53 51.16
C CYS A 42 -22.40 -28.80 52.02
N ARG A 43 -23.40 -29.15 52.83
CA ARG A 43 -23.40 -30.38 53.64
C ARG A 43 -23.42 -31.64 52.76
N ARG A 44 -24.34 -31.70 51.78
CA ARG A 44 -24.44 -32.86 50.87
C ARG A 44 -23.13 -33.11 50.13
N GLU A 45 -22.48 -32.07 49.65
CA GLU A 45 -21.23 -32.21 48.93
C GLU A 45 -20.07 -32.60 49.85
N ALA A 46 -19.98 -32.06 51.06
CA ALA A 46 -19.00 -32.52 52.04
C ALA A 46 -19.18 -34.02 52.34
N ASP A 47 -20.43 -34.51 52.38
CA ASP A 47 -20.75 -35.93 52.54
C ASP A 47 -20.43 -36.77 51.29
N GLU A 48 -20.58 -36.22 50.08
CA GLU A 48 -20.10 -36.85 48.84
C GLU A 48 -18.57 -36.98 48.82
N LEU A 49 -17.84 -35.92 49.17
CA LEU A 49 -16.39 -35.92 49.26
C LEU A 49 -15.88 -36.91 50.33
N ARG A 50 -16.56 -36.99 51.49
CA ARG A 50 -16.26 -38.02 52.51
C ARG A 50 -16.48 -39.43 51.96
N ARG A 51 -17.57 -39.67 51.24
CA ARG A 51 -17.84 -40.98 50.60
C ARG A 51 -16.76 -41.33 49.59
N VAL A 52 -16.31 -40.39 48.77
CA VAL A 52 -15.20 -40.60 47.83
C VAL A 52 -13.90 -40.93 48.58
N ARG A 53 -13.55 -40.16 49.61
CA ARG A 53 -12.37 -40.41 50.45
C ARG A 53 -12.43 -41.79 51.11
N ASP A 54 -13.57 -42.17 51.65
CA ASP A 54 -13.76 -43.46 52.32
C ASP A 54 -13.72 -44.62 51.31
N LEU A 55 -14.23 -44.42 50.08
CA LEU A 55 -14.11 -45.37 48.97
C LEU A 55 -12.65 -45.52 48.52
N LEU A 56 -11.88 -44.43 48.41
CA LEU A 56 -10.45 -44.46 48.12
C LEU A 56 -9.63 -45.11 49.25
N GLY A 57 -10.03 -44.90 50.51
CA GLY A 57 -9.41 -45.52 51.67
C GLY A 57 -9.72 -47.01 51.80
N SER A 58 -10.92 -47.45 51.42
CA SER A 58 -11.37 -48.85 51.51
C SER A 58 -11.01 -49.71 50.29
N SER A 59 -10.77 -49.11 49.11
CA SER A 59 -10.41 -49.81 47.87
C SER A 59 -9.00 -50.41 47.86
N GLY A 60 -8.27 -50.40 48.98
CA GLY A 60 -6.99 -51.09 49.12
C GLY A 60 -5.82 -50.51 48.31
N LEU A 61 -6.07 -49.44 47.53
CA LEU A 61 -5.04 -48.68 46.80
C LEU A 61 -4.09 -47.93 47.73
N ALA A 62 -4.55 -47.66 48.96
CA ALA A 62 -3.73 -47.14 50.05
C ALA A 62 -3.36 -48.27 51.02
N ARG A 63 -2.57 -49.26 50.58
CA ARG A 63 -1.84 -50.11 51.52
C ARG A 63 -0.92 -49.18 52.31
N PRO A 64 -1.00 -49.07 53.66
CA PRO A 64 -0.04 -48.27 54.39
C PRO A 64 1.34 -48.88 54.15
N VAL A 65 2.13 -48.22 53.32
CA VAL A 65 3.54 -48.54 53.15
C VAL A 65 4.16 -48.22 54.49
N GLN A 66 4.42 -49.27 55.28
CA GLN A 66 5.24 -49.16 56.47
C GLN A 66 6.55 -48.51 56.04
N PRO A 67 6.88 -47.30 56.54
CA PRO A 67 8.07 -46.60 56.10
C PRO A 67 9.28 -47.51 56.38
N PRO A 68 10.20 -47.68 55.42
CA PRO A 68 11.37 -48.52 55.61
C PRO A 68 12.12 -48.07 56.87
N THR A 69 12.50 -49.02 57.72
CA THR A 69 13.07 -48.77 59.06
C THR A 69 14.31 -47.89 59.06
N GLN A 70 14.99 -47.76 57.91
CA GLN A 70 16.08 -46.80 57.72
C GLN A 70 15.63 -45.34 57.74
N LEU A 71 14.43 -45.03 57.26
CA LEU A 71 13.88 -43.68 57.30
C LEU A 71 13.58 -43.26 58.74
N SER A 72 12.94 -44.14 59.51
CA SER A 72 12.68 -43.92 60.94
C SER A 72 13.98 -43.79 61.73
N ARG A 73 14.99 -44.60 61.45
CA ARG A 73 16.34 -44.43 62.05
C ARG A 73 16.98 -43.09 61.71
N ARG A 74 16.92 -42.65 60.45
CA ARG A 74 17.47 -41.34 60.04
C ARG A 74 16.74 -40.18 60.69
N LEU A 75 15.42 -40.28 60.87
CA LEU A 75 14.64 -39.25 61.54
C LEU A 75 14.95 -39.18 63.04
N VAL A 76 15.19 -40.33 63.68
CA VAL A 76 15.66 -40.41 65.08
C VAL A 76 17.08 -39.85 65.21
N ASP A 77 18.00 -40.17 64.29
CA ASP A 77 19.36 -39.61 64.26
C ASP A 77 19.38 -38.09 64.06
N ILE A 78 18.48 -37.56 63.21
CA ILE A 78 18.34 -36.09 63.01
C ILE A 78 17.83 -35.42 64.29
N ALA A 79 16.97 -36.10 65.05
CA ALA A 79 16.46 -35.59 66.32
C ALA A 79 17.42 -35.79 67.50
N GLY A 80 18.38 -36.71 67.43
CA GLY A 80 19.38 -36.95 68.47
C GLY A 80 18.78 -37.42 69.81
N GLU A 81 19.40 -37.07 70.93
CA GLU A 81 18.95 -37.43 72.29
C GLU A 81 17.53 -36.95 72.64
N ASP A 82 17.01 -36.00 71.86
CA ASP A 82 15.66 -35.45 72.02
C ASP A 82 14.55 -36.34 71.43
N ALA A 83 14.89 -37.40 70.69
CA ALA A 83 13.93 -38.26 70.01
C ALA A 83 12.97 -39.02 70.96
N ALA A 84 13.36 -39.19 72.23
CA ALA A 84 12.58 -39.93 73.22
C ALA A 84 11.59 -39.06 74.04
N SER A 85 11.61 -37.73 73.85
CA SER A 85 10.75 -36.82 74.62
C SER A 85 9.42 -36.51 73.91
N PRO A 86 8.27 -36.54 74.61
CA PRO A 86 6.98 -36.19 74.00
C PRO A 86 6.94 -34.73 73.53
N LEU A 87 6.42 -34.48 72.32
CA LEU A 87 6.43 -33.15 71.67
C LEU A 87 5.66 -32.04 72.43
N TRP A 88 4.86 -32.38 73.45
CA TRP A 88 4.07 -31.45 74.24
C TRP A 88 4.81 -30.92 75.50
N THR A 89 6.01 -31.40 75.81
CA THR A 89 6.82 -30.90 76.94
C THR A 89 7.81 -29.79 76.55
N ARG A 90 7.71 -29.22 75.34
CA ARG A 90 8.56 -28.12 74.88
C ARG A 90 7.80 -26.78 74.89
N PRO A 91 8.16 -25.82 75.74
CA PRO A 91 7.80 -24.42 75.54
C PRO A 91 8.52 -23.90 74.29
N PHE A 92 7.83 -23.15 73.44
CA PHE A 92 8.44 -22.49 72.27
C PHE A 92 9.38 -21.36 72.72
N ASP A 93 10.62 -21.69 73.08
CA ASP A 93 11.68 -20.69 73.26
C ASP A 93 12.48 -20.52 71.95
N PRO A 94 12.70 -19.28 71.48
CA PRO A 94 13.61 -19.02 70.37
C PRO A 94 15.07 -19.26 70.84
N PRO A 95 15.96 -19.81 69.97
CA PRO A 95 17.29 -20.19 70.39
C PRO A 95 18.12 -18.95 70.75
N ARG A 96 18.42 -18.80 72.04
CA ARG A 96 19.52 -17.95 72.52
C ARG A 96 20.80 -18.77 72.42
N HIS A 97 21.70 -18.33 71.54
CA HIS A 97 23.16 -18.54 71.45
C HIS A 97 23.58 -18.91 70.01
N GLY A 98 24.43 -18.07 69.44
CA GLY A 98 24.93 -18.16 68.07
C GLY A 98 25.87 -19.33 67.91
N GLY A 99 25.49 -20.26 67.03
CA GLY A 99 26.31 -21.37 66.59
C GLY A 99 25.56 -22.22 65.57
N SER A 100 26.00 -22.19 64.32
CA SER A 100 25.55 -23.01 63.19
C SER A 100 24.08 -22.91 62.79
N ALA A 101 23.72 -21.84 62.09
CA ALA A 101 22.59 -21.87 61.17
C ALA A 101 22.88 -22.90 60.06
N LEU A 102 22.05 -23.93 59.95
CA LEU A 102 22.12 -24.92 58.86
C LEU A 102 21.96 -24.20 57.51
N PRO A 103 22.84 -24.43 56.51
CA PRO A 103 22.77 -23.73 55.24
C PRO A 103 21.67 -24.33 54.37
N MET A 104 20.47 -23.76 54.40
CA MET A 104 19.42 -24.11 53.44
C MET A 104 19.76 -23.55 52.05
N ARG A 105 20.52 -24.33 51.26
CA ARG A 105 20.90 -24.02 49.87
C ARG A 105 19.72 -23.76 48.91
N HIS A 106 18.49 -24.16 49.23
CA HIS A 106 17.35 -24.00 48.33
C HIS A 106 16.64 -22.63 48.40
N ARG A 107 16.88 -21.80 49.42
CA ARG A 107 16.28 -20.45 49.49
C ARG A 107 17.11 -19.37 48.79
N VAL A 108 18.45 -19.51 48.79
CA VAL A 108 19.36 -18.56 48.13
C VAL A 108 19.36 -18.73 46.60
N LEU A 109 19.17 -19.96 46.09
CA LEU A 109 19.04 -20.22 44.65
C LEU A 109 17.77 -19.60 44.05
N ARG A 110 16.63 -19.62 44.75
CA ARG A 110 15.39 -18.98 44.25
C ARG A 110 15.45 -17.46 44.21
N GLN A 111 16.16 -16.83 45.16
CA GLN A 111 16.36 -15.37 45.14
C GLN A 111 17.44 -14.91 44.15
N ARG A 112 18.52 -15.70 43.93
CA ARG A 112 19.54 -15.37 42.92
C ARG A 112 19.12 -15.70 41.48
N VAL A 113 18.26 -16.70 41.28
CA VAL A 113 17.68 -17.00 39.95
C VAL A 113 16.60 -15.99 39.58
N GLY A 114 15.84 -15.47 40.55
CA GLY A 114 14.84 -14.41 40.29
C GLY A 114 15.45 -13.04 39.95
N THR A 115 16.55 -12.63 40.59
CA THR A 115 17.22 -11.35 40.27
C THR A 115 18.03 -11.43 38.98
N ALA A 116 18.70 -12.56 38.72
CA ALA A 116 19.43 -12.77 37.47
C ALA A 116 18.50 -12.87 36.26
N SER A 117 17.32 -13.50 36.40
CA SER A 117 16.34 -13.56 35.32
C SER A 117 15.70 -12.20 35.02
N VAL A 118 15.45 -11.37 36.05
CA VAL A 118 14.92 -10.01 35.86
C VAL A 118 15.97 -9.11 35.20
N LEU A 119 17.23 -9.16 35.64
CA LEU A 119 18.31 -8.40 34.99
C LEU A 119 18.54 -8.84 33.54
N ALA A 120 18.51 -10.15 33.26
CA ALA A 120 18.62 -10.67 31.90
C ALA A 120 17.41 -10.26 31.03
N ALA A 121 16.19 -10.26 31.58
CA ALA A 121 15.00 -9.79 30.87
C ALA A 121 15.04 -8.28 30.60
N VAL A 122 15.53 -7.47 31.55
CA VAL A 122 15.74 -6.02 31.35
C VAL A 122 16.84 -5.77 30.33
N LEU A 123 17.95 -6.52 30.36
CA LEU A 123 19.01 -6.44 29.35
C LEU A 123 18.51 -6.85 27.96
N LEU A 124 17.73 -7.92 27.85
CA LEU A 124 17.12 -8.34 26.59
C LEU A 124 16.09 -7.32 26.09
N MET A 125 15.26 -6.75 26.97
CA MET A 125 14.32 -5.71 26.59
C MET A 125 15.03 -4.42 26.17
N THR A 126 16.07 -3.99 26.89
CA THR A 126 16.86 -2.81 26.50
C THR A 126 17.64 -3.06 25.21
N PHE A 127 18.18 -4.26 25.01
CA PHE A 127 18.80 -4.66 23.76
C PHE A 127 17.80 -4.62 22.60
N ALA A 128 16.59 -5.17 22.80
CA ALA A 128 15.53 -5.16 21.81
C ALA A 128 15.03 -3.74 21.52
N THR A 129 14.82 -2.89 22.52
CA THR A 129 14.32 -1.51 22.32
C THR A 129 15.36 -0.60 21.68
N VAL A 130 16.63 -0.71 22.08
CA VAL A 130 17.74 0.05 21.44
C VAL A 130 17.91 -0.41 20.00
N GLY A 131 17.93 -1.72 19.74
CA GLY A 131 18.01 -2.24 18.37
C GLY A 131 16.81 -1.81 17.53
N TRP A 132 15.59 -1.92 18.05
CA TRP A 132 14.37 -1.53 17.35
C TRP A 132 14.30 -0.03 17.01
N SER A 133 14.77 0.82 17.93
CA SER A 133 14.76 2.28 17.74
C SER A 133 15.88 2.77 16.81
N ALA A 134 17.01 2.07 16.78
CA ALA A 134 18.13 2.38 15.88
C ALA A 134 17.93 1.82 14.46
N ALA A 135 17.08 0.80 14.31
CA ALA A 135 16.68 0.25 13.02
C ALA A 135 16.03 1.33 12.14
N PRO A 136 16.19 1.28 10.80
CA PRO A 136 15.45 2.13 9.89
C PRO A 136 13.94 2.05 10.19
N ALA A 137 13.18 3.13 9.97
CA ALA A 137 11.72 3.10 10.13
C ALA A 137 11.16 1.85 9.43
N ALA A 138 10.18 1.18 10.05
CA ALA A 138 9.52 0.05 9.40
C ALA A 138 9.04 0.51 8.04
N SER A 139 9.21 -0.32 7.02
CA SER A 139 8.70 -0.08 5.68
C SER A 139 7.28 0.45 5.82
N THR A 140 7.07 1.68 5.35
CA THR A 140 5.78 2.35 5.51
C THR A 140 4.73 1.52 4.77
N PRO A 141 3.67 1.05 5.45
CA PRO A 141 2.65 0.26 4.79
C PRO A 141 1.99 1.12 3.71
N VAL A 142 1.96 0.60 2.49
CA VAL A 142 1.25 1.21 1.36
C VAL A 142 -0.11 0.55 1.29
N THR A 143 -1.15 1.29 1.68
CA THR A 143 -2.52 0.75 1.80
C THR A 143 -3.35 0.94 0.52
N ASP A 144 -3.10 1.99 -0.26
CA ASP A 144 -3.69 2.18 -1.59
C ASP A 144 -2.81 3.11 -2.46
N PRO A 145 -2.00 2.55 -3.37
CA PRO A 145 -1.16 3.36 -4.26
C PRO A 145 -1.91 3.94 -5.46
N GLY A 146 -3.14 3.50 -5.73
CA GLY A 146 -3.86 3.78 -6.98
C GLY A 146 -4.13 5.27 -7.24
N PRO A 147 -4.72 6.03 -6.30
CA PRO A 147 -4.99 7.45 -6.48
C PRO A 147 -3.72 8.27 -6.73
N ARG A 148 -2.63 7.92 -6.03
CA ARG A 148 -1.34 8.58 -6.22
C ARG A 148 -0.79 8.29 -7.61
N SER A 149 -0.79 7.03 -8.04
CA SER A 149 -0.27 6.66 -9.36
C SER A 149 -1.06 7.31 -10.49
N GLN A 150 -2.39 7.36 -10.36
CA GLN A 150 -3.26 8.10 -11.28
C GLN A 150 -2.88 9.57 -11.41
N SER A 151 -2.68 10.27 -10.28
CA SER A 151 -2.26 11.68 -10.30
C SER A 151 -0.88 11.89 -10.92
N SER A 152 0.00 10.88 -10.79
CA SER A 152 1.35 10.87 -11.35
C SER A 152 1.32 10.66 -12.86
N PHE A 153 0.47 9.74 -13.33
CA PHE A 153 0.23 9.49 -14.74
C PHE A 153 -0.37 10.71 -15.45
N GLY A 154 -1.39 11.34 -14.86
CA GLY A 154 -1.96 12.58 -15.40
C GLY A 154 -0.93 13.70 -15.52
N ALA A 155 0.02 13.79 -14.58
CA ALA A 155 1.13 14.74 -14.65
C ALA A 155 2.21 14.35 -15.66
N ALA A 156 2.42 13.06 -15.91
CA ALA A 156 3.34 12.59 -16.95
C ALA A 156 2.79 12.89 -18.35
N LEU A 157 1.49 12.69 -18.55
CA LEU A 157 0.81 12.99 -19.81
C LEU A 157 0.91 14.47 -20.20
N THR A 158 0.98 15.40 -19.23
CA THR A 158 1.19 16.82 -19.60
C THR A 158 2.56 17.07 -20.22
N GLN A 159 3.53 16.15 -20.14
CA GLN A 159 4.83 16.28 -20.83
C GLN A 159 4.91 15.46 -22.12
N VAL A 160 3.95 14.56 -22.38
CA VAL A 160 3.91 13.76 -23.61
C VAL A 160 3.48 14.66 -24.77
N PRO A 161 4.15 14.59 -25.94
CA PRO A 161 3.80 15.42 -27.07
C PRO A 161 2.35 15.18 -27.49
N LEU A 162 1.65 16.27 -27.81
CA LEU A 162 0.30 16.22 -28.39
C LEU A 162 -0.76 15.54 -27.49
N ALA A 163 -0.52 15.43 -26.19
CA ALA A 163 -1.57 15.13 -25.22
C ALA A 163 -2.45 16.38 -25.02
N THR A 164 -3.77 16.19 -24.91
CA THR A 164 -4.70 17.31 -24.67
C THR A 164 -4.85 17.59 -23.17
N GLU A 165 -5.08 18.86 -22.84
CA GLU A 165 -5.27 19.31 -21.45
C GLU A 165 -6.54 18.71 -20.86
N GLY A 166 -7.59 18.53 -21.65
CA GLY A 166 -8.82 17.88 -21.23
C GLY A 166 -8.61 16.44 -20.80
N MET A 167 -7.78 15.66 -21.52
CA MET A 167 -7.45 14.29 -21.12
C MET A 167 -6.69 14.26 -19.80
N ALA A 168 -5.65 15.09 -19.66
CA ALA A 168 -4.89 15.20 -18.42
C ALA A 168 -5.78 15.64 -17.23
N ALA A 169 -6.66 16.62 -17.44
CA ALA A 169 -7.58 17.11 -16.42
C ALA A 169 -8.59 16.05 -15.97
N LEU A 170 -9.14 15.27 -16.91
CA LEU A 170 -10.01 14.13 -16.63
C LEU A 170 -9.29 13.10 -15.73
N LEU A 171 -8.05 12.74 -16.10
CA LEU A 171 -7.27 11.74 -15.36
C LEU A 171 -6.88 12.23 -13.97
N LEU A 172 -6.55 13.52 -13.81
CA LEU A 172 -6.20 14.14 -12.52
C LEU A 172 -7.41 14.34 -11.60
N SER A 173 -8.61 14.56 -12.16
CA SER A 173 -9.84 14.74 -11.37
C SER A 173 -10.43 13.42 -10.88
N GLY A 174 -10.03 12.30 -11.51
CA GLY A 174 -10.59 10.98 -11.24
C GLY A 174 -11.94 10.78 -11.93
N SER A 175 -12.41 9.53 -11.99
CA SER A 175 -13.70 9.19 -12.60
C SER A 175 -14.87 9.22 -11.62
N ALA A 176 -14.65 9.58 -10.35
CA ALA A 176 -15.70 9.62 -9.34
C ALA A 176 -16.70 10.74 -9.67
N GLY A 177 -17.98 10.41 -9.82
CA GLY A 177 -19.02 11.37 -10.22
C GLY A 177 -19.18 11.56 -11.73
N LEU A 178 -18.41 10.84 -12.56
CA LEU A 178 -18.66 10.76 -13.99
C LEU A 178 -19.57 9.58 -14.32
N GLU A 179 -20.52 9.82 -15.22
CA GLU A 179 -21.43 8.80 -15.71
C GLU A 179 -20.67 7.81 -16.59
N ARG A 180 -20.86 6.52 -16.31
CA ARG A 180 -20.46 5.42 -17.20
C ARG A 180 -21.64 5.08 -18.08
N LEU A 181 -21.51 5.38 -19.36
CA LEU A 181 -22.53 5.11 -20.35
C LEU A 181 -22.22 3.76 -21.00
N ARG A 182 -23.24 2.91 -21.15
CA ARG A 182 -23.12 1.74 -22.02
C ARG A 182 -22.84 2.24 -23.44
N GLU A 183 -21.99 1.49 -24.12
CA GLU A 183 -21.39 1.89 -25.37
C GLU A 183 -22.40 2.03 -26.52
N ASP A 184 -23.02 3.20 -26.64
CA ASP A 184 -23.88 3.56 -27.78
C ASP A 184 -23.05 4.16 -28.93
N GLY A 185 -21.99 3.45 -29.36
CA GLY A 185 -21.30 3.53 -30.68
C GLY A 185 -20.91 4.87 -31.32
N ARG A 186 -21.23 6.03 -30.74
CA ARG A 186 -20.98 7.36 -31.32
C ARG A 186 -19.96 8.12 -30.48
N PRO A 187 -18.89 8.64 -31.09
CA PRO A 187 -17.96 9.53 -30.39
C PRO A 187 -18.67 10.81 -29.94
N ALA A 188 -18.30 11.32 -28.76
CA ALA A 188 -18.92 12.49 -28.12
C ALA A 188 -18.80 13.78 -28.95
N SER A 189 -17.74 13.90 -29.77
CA SER A 189 -17.53 14.98 -30.71
C SER A 189 -17.33 14.40 -32.11
N GLU A 190 -18.15 14.81 -33.07
CA GLU A 190 -18.01 14.45 -34.48
C GLU A 190 -16.93 15.34 -35.12
N ALA A 191 -15.80 14.74 -35.49
CA ALA A 191 -14.96 15.34 -36.53
C ALA A 191 -15.68 15.19 -37.87
N GLY A 192 -15.62 16.20 -38.73
CA GLY A 192 -16.22 16.12 -40.06
C GLY A 192 -15.67 14.96 -40.88
N ASP A 193 -16.39 14.56 -41.93
CA ASP A 193 -15.96 13.46 -42.82
C ASP A 193 -14.52 13.66 -43.31
N LEU A 194 -13.73 12.60 -43.20
CA LEU A 194 -12.32 12.61 -43.57
C LEU A 194 -12.15 12.59 -45.10
N ARG A 195 -11.81 13.74 -45.67
CA ARG A 195 -11.37 13.93 -47.06
C ARG A 195 -9.93 13.43 -47.22
N ARG A 196 -9.68 12.63 -48.26
CA ARG A 196 -8.38 11.97 -48.48
C ARG A 196 -7.66 12.45 -49.75
N ASP A 197 -7.96 13.68 -50.16
CA ASP A 197 -7.61 14.17 -51.50
C ASP A 197 -6.17 14.70 -51.61
N GLN A 198 -5.58 15.11 -50.49
CA GLN A 198 -4.22 15.67 -50.42
C GLN A 198 -3.37 14.89 -49.41
N PRO A 199 -2.88 13.69 -49.77
CA PRO A 199 -2.04 12.90 -48.88
C PRO A 199 -0.71 13.59 -48.62
N ILE A 200 -0.17 13.40 -47.42
CA ILE A 200 1.17 13.85 -47.03
C ILE A 200 2.07 12.65 -46.73
N THR A 201 3.36 12.85 -46.98
CA THR A 201 4.42 11.90 -46.65
C THR A 201 4.65 11.80 -45.14
N ALA A 202 5.39 10.79 -44.69
CA ALA A 202 5.74 10.63 -43.28
C ALA A 202 6.53 11.83 -42.72
N ASP A 203 7.47 12.38 -43.51
CA ASP A 203 8.26 13.54 -43.10
C ASP A 203 7.39 14.81 -42.99
N GLU A 204 6.50 15.03 -43.94
CA GLU A 204 5.53 16.14 -43.89
C GLU A 204 4.56 15.99 -42.71
N ALA A 205 4.10 14.76 -42.42
CA ALA A 205 3.28 14.47 -41.26
C ALA A 205 4.01 14.81 -39.95
N LEU A 206 5.28 14.43 -39.83
CA LEU A 206 6.11 14.79 -38.67
C LEU A 206 6.25 16.31 -38.52
N VAL A 207 6.47 17.04 -39.62
CA VAL A 207 6.54 18.51 -39.60
C VAL A 207 5.21 19.13 -39.15
N VAL A 208 4.07 18.61 -39.60
CA VAL A 208 2.74 19.07 -39.13
C VAL A 208 2.62 18.89 -37.61
N LEU A 209 3.05 17.75 -37.08
CA LEU A 209 3.01 17.47 -35.64
C LEU A 209 4.01 18.33 -34.83
N GLN A 210 5.22 18.55 -35.33
CA GLN A 210 6.21 19.44 -34.71
C GLN A 210 5.69 20.88 -34.62
N ASN A 211 5.15 21.40 -35.74
CA ASN A 211 4.51 22.71 -35.77
C ASN A 211 3.35 22.78 -34.78
N SER A 212 2.61 21.68 -34.60
CA SER A 212 1.51 21.62 -33.66
C SER A 212 1.95 21.67 -32.20
N ALA A 213 3.00 20.93 -31.85
CA ALA A 213 3.61 21.01 -30.52
C ALA A 213 4.12 22.44 -30.23
N MET A 214 4.78 23.08 -31.21
CA MET A 214 5.23 24.46 -31.08
C MET A 214 4.06 25.44 -30.90
N ALA A 215 3.01 25.33 -31.74
CA ALA A 215 1.81 26.15 -31.65
C ALA A 215 1.14 26.00 -30.26
N GLY A 216 1.03 24.77 -29.77
CA GLY A 216 0.50 24.46 -28.44
C GLY A 216 1.28 25.14 -27.30
N ALA A 217 2.60 25.30 -27.44
CA ALA A 217 3.46 25.93 -26.45
C ALA A 217 3.42 27.47 -26.45
N VAL A 218 3.02 28.11 -27.57
CA VAL A 218 3.12 29.57 -27.74
C VAL A 218 1.80 30.28 -27.94
N LEU A 219 0.73 29.60 -28.34
CA LEU A 219 -0.56 30.21 -28.62
C LEU A 219 -1.49 30.16 -27.39
N PRO A 220 -1.92 31.31 -26.86
CA PRO A 220 -2.98 31.35 -25.86
C PRO A 220 -4.30 30.90 -26.49
N ARG A 221 -5.08 30.16 -25.72
CA ARG A 221 -6.34 29.58 -26.18
C ARG A 221 -7.31 29.35 -25.03
N SER A 222 -8.59 29.54 -25.30
CA SER A 222 -9.67 29.13 -24.41
C SER A 222 -10.74 28.38 -25.17
N GLY A 223 -11.44 27.45 -24.53
CA GLY A 223 -12.50 26.72 -25.20
C GLY A 223 -13.00 25.55 -24.38
N ARG A 224 -13.91 24.78 -24.98
CA ARG A 224 -14.46 23.56 -24.40
C ARG A 224 -13.99 22.35 -25.19
N GLN A 225 -13.49 21.34 -24.48
CA GLN A 225 -13.10 20.05 -25.03
C GLN A 225 -14.08 18.98 -24.55
N ASP A 226 -14.49 18.07 -25.44
CA ASP A 226 -15.14 16.84 -25.03
C ASP A 226 -14.11 15.72 -24.98
N VAL A 227 -14.15 14.96 -23.90
CA VAL A 227 -13.25 13.84 -23.62
C VAL A 227 -14.08 12.58 -23.44
N GLN A 228 -13.65 11.51 -24.10
CA GLN A 228 -14.27 10.20 -24.04
C GLN A 228 -13.19 9.15 -23.86
N VAL A 229 -13.36 8.25 -22.89
CA VAL A 229 -12.45 7.10 -22.71
C VAL A 229 -13.22 5.83 -22.44
N GLN A 230 -12.77 4.73 -23.04
CA GLN A 230 -13.29 3.38 -22.82
C GLN A 230 -12.70 2.78 -21.55
N VAL A 231 -13.56 2.26 -20.67
CA VAL A 231 -13.18 1.71 -19.37
C VAL A 231 -14.03 0.47 -19.08
N GLY A 232 -13.43 -0.72 -19.09
CA GLY A 232 -14.15 -1.96 -18.76
C GLY A 232 -15.37 -2.26 -19.67
N GLY A 233 -15.38 -1.77 -20.91
CA GLY A 233 -16.50 -1.89 -21.86
C GLY A 233 -17.58 -0.80 -21.73
N ASP A 234 -17.48 0.07 -20.74
CA ASP A 234 -18.28 1.29 -20.64
C ASP A 234 -17.51 2.50 -21.18
N VAL A 235 -18.24 3.56 -21.51
CA VAL A 235 -17.68 4.83 -21.94
C VAL A 235 -17.81 5.85 -20.82
N VAL A 236 -16.70 6.45 -20.41
CA VAL A 236 -16.67 7.65 -19.57
C VAL A 236 -16.62 8.88 -20.46
N ARG A 237 -17.52 9.83 -20.24
CA ARG A 237 -17.50 11.15 -20.92
C ARG A 237 -17.37 12.29 -19.92
N ALA A 238 -16.64 13.31 -20.32
CA ALA A 238 -16.56 14.58 -19.63
C ALA A 238 -16.42 15.74 -20.62
N SER A 239 -16.99 16.89 -20.27
CA SER A 239 -16.68 18.15 -20.95
C SER A 239 -15.71 18.93 -20.08
N VAL A 240 -14.65 19.48 -20.68
CA VAL A 240 -13.60 20.20 -19.97
C VAL A 240 -13.48 21.60 -20.56
N ASP A 241 -13.70 22.62 -19.73
CA ASP A 241 -13.33 23.98 -20.08
C ASP A 241 -11.84 24.15 -19.87
N VAL A 242 -11.14 24.67 -20.87
CA VAL A 242 -9.69 24.85 -20.87
C VAL A 242 -9.38 26.32 -21.16
N ALA A 243 -8.48 26.90 -20.37
CA ALA A 243 -7.85 28.18 -20.66
C ALA A 243 -6.34 28.07 -20.48
N VAL A 244 -5.61 28.10 -21.59
CA VAL A 244 -4.16 28.00 -21.66
C VAL A 244 -3.57 29.38 -21.85
N GLN A 245 -2.68 29.77 -20.95
CA GLN A 245 -1.79 30.90 -21.13
C GLN A 245 -0.34 30.41 -21.19
N PRO A 246 0.35 30.53 -22.33
CA PRO A 246 1.74 30.14 -22.50
C PRO A 246 2.66 30.69 -21.41
N GLY A 247 3.52 29.85 -20.85
CA GLY A 247 4.42 30.19 -19.75
C GLY A 247 3.75 30.35 -18.37
N GLN A 248 2.43 30.21 -18.29
CA GLN A 248 1.65 30.16 -17.06
C GLN A 248 1.00 28.78 -16.92
N SER A 249 0.32 28.53 -15.80
CA SER A 249 -0.45 27.29 -15.64
C SER A 249 -1.67 27.28 -16.56
N THR A 250 -2.09 26.10 -17.03
CA THR A 250 -3.39 25.97 -17.71
C THR A 250 -4.51 25.82 -16.68
N GLN A 251 -5.61 26.55 -16.84
CA GLN A 251 -6.81 26.37 -16.02
C GLN A 251 -7.77 25.39 -16.68
N VAL A 252 -8.31 24.49 -15.87
CA VAL A 252 -9.24 23.47 -16.32
C VAL A 252 -10.42 23.33 -15.37
N THR A 253 -11.61 23.13 -15.93
CA THR A 253 -12.82 22.76 -15.18
C THR A 253 -13.46 21.56 -15.84
N VAL A 254 -13.63 20.47 -15.10
CA VAL A 254 -14.19 19.21 -15.57
C VAL A 254 -15.65 19.12 -15.17
N TRP A 255 -16.50 18.86 -16.16
CA TRP A 255 -17.94 18.74 -16.03
C TRP A 255 -18.38 17.31 -16.40
N SER A 256 -19.35 16.77 -15.65
CA SER A 256 -20.01 15.52 -15.99
C SER A 256 -20.94 15.69 -17.20
N ALA A 257 -21.41 14.57 -17.78
CA ALA A 257 -22.40 14.59 -18.85
C ALA A 257 -23.73 15.28 -18.44
N ALA A 258 -24.06 15.25 -17.15
CA ALA A 258 -25.21 15.95 -16.58
C ALA A 258 -24.98 17.47 -16.38
N GLY A 259 -23.77 17.97 -16.64
CA GLY A 259 -23.40 19.37 -16.46
C GLY A 259 -23.01 19.75 -15.03
N GLU A 260 -22.76 18.77 -14.16
CA GLU A 260 -22.26 19.02 -12.80
C GLU A 260 -20.74 19.19 -12.79
N GLN A 261 -20.22 20.12 -11.99
CA GLN A 261 -18.78 20.31 -11.86
C GLN A 261 -18.18 19.17 -11.02
N VAL A 262 -17.33 18.36 -11.63
CA VAL A 262 -16.65 17.22 -10.99
C VAL A 262 -15.30 17.65 -10.41
N GLY A 263 -14.62 18.57 -11.08
CA GLY A 263 -13.31 19.06 -10.65
C GLY A 263 -12.96 20.39 -11.29
N ALA A 264 -12.06 21.14 -10.65
CA ALA A 264 -11.42 22.30 -11.24
C ALA A 264 -10.05 22.50 -10.64
N GLY A 265 -9.13 23.08 -11.42
CA GLY A 265 -7.85 23.50 -10.92
C GLY A 265 -6.90 23.94 -12.01
N SER A 266 -5.61 23.96 -11.70
CA SER A 266 -4.55 24.31 -12.64
C SER A 266 -3.61 23.14 -12.92
N LEU A 267 -3.27 22.96 -14.20
CA LEU A 267 -2.22 22.05 -14.68
C LEU A 267 -0.87 22.79 -14.64
N ALA A 268 0.18 22.06 -14.29
CA ALA A 268 1.54 22.60 -14.26
C ALA A 268 2.02 23.02 -15.65
N VAL A 269 2.93 23.99 -15.70
CA VAL A 269 3.62 24.39 -16.93
C VAL A 269 4.47 23.22 -17.42
N GLN A 270 4.53 23.02 -18.74
CA GLN A 270 5.48 22.08 -19.33
C GLN A 270 6.90 22.60 -19.13
N ASP A 271 7.74 21.86 -18.41
CA ASP A 271 9.12 22.25 -18.14
C ASP A 271 10.04 21.86 -19.31
N ALA A 272 9.80 20.67 -19.89
CA ALA A 272 10.51 20.14 -21.06
C ALA A 272 9.69 19.00 -21.68
N PRO A 273 8.83 19.27 -22.69
CA PRO A 273 8.03 18.22 -23.30
C PRO A 273 8.93 17.23 -24.05
N ALA A 274 8.51 15.97 -24.10
CA ALA A 274 9.24 14.94 -24.83
C ALA A 274 9.22 15.23 -26.35
N PRO A 275 10.28 14.87 -27.09
CA PRO A 275 10.40 15.17 -28.51
C PRO A 275 9.29 14.50 -29.33
N VAL A 276 8.72 15.23 -30.29
CA VAL A 276 7.67 14.73 -31.20
C VAL A 276 8.21 13.61 -32.10
N GLU A 277 9.52 13.61 -32.33
CA GLU A 277 10.25 12.60 -33.12
C GLU A 277 10.07 11.18 -32.58
N LEU A 278 9.72 11.01 -31.30
CA LEU A 278 9.40 9.72 -30.71
C LEU A 278 8.28 9.00 -31.46
N LEU A 279 7.30 9.74 -31.99
CA LEU A 279 6.18 9.18 -32.76
C LEU A 279 6.64 8.42 -34.02
N GLY A 280 7.73 8.87 -34.64
CA GLY A 280 8.27 8.26 -35.86
C GLY A 280 9.18 7.05 -35.61
N THR A 281 9.48 6.72 -34.35
CA THR A 281 10.40 5.62 -34.02
C THR A 281 9.77 4.24 -34.18
N ARG A 282 8.47 4.14 -33.85
CA ARG A 282 7.70 2.88 -33.87
C ARG A 282 6.53 2.88 -34.82
N HIS A 283 6.03 4.07 -35.16
CA HIS A 283 4.84 4.22 -35.98
C HIS A 283 5.18 4.78 -37.35
N THR A 284 4.50 4.27 -38.36
CA THR A 284 4.54 4.90 -39.68
C THR A 284 3.55 6.06 -39.68
N LEU A 285 4.06 7.27 -39.88
CA LEU A 285 3.23 8.47 -39.99
C LEU A 285 2.71 8.63 -41.41
N SER A 286 1.44 9.02 -41.53
CA SER A 286 0.79 9.36 -42.78
C SER A 286 -0.30 10.39 -42.51
N GLY A 287 -0.89 11.00 -43.52
CA GLY A 287 -1.96 11.94 -43.27
C GLY A 287 -2.52 12.59 -44.52
N PHE A 288 -3.34 13.62 -44.29
CA PHE A 288 -3.97 14.40 -45.33
C PHE A 288 -4.05 15.87 -44.90
N LEU A 289 -3.68 16.80 -45.80
CA LEU A 289 -3.87 18.23 -45.54
C LEU A 289 -5.34 18.60 -45.64
N ARG A 290 -5.80 19.46 -44.72
CA ARG A 290 -7.17 20.00 -44.76
C ARG A 290 -8.23 18.90 -44.90
N ALA A 291 -8.01 17.77 -44.22
CA ALA A 291 -8.79 16.56 -44.38
C ALA A 291 -10.20 16.67 -43.79
N GLY A 292 -10.47 17.60 -42.88
CA GLY A 292 -11.83 17.83 -42.41
C GLY A 292 -11.92 18.99 -41.44
N THR A 293 -12.87 18.92 -40.51
CA THR A 293 -13.26 20.08 -39.70
C THR A 293 -13.46 19.68 -38.23
N VAL A 294 -12.91 20.48 -37.31
CA VAL A 294 -13.09 20.32 -35.86
C VAL A 294 -13.39 21.70 -35.25
N ALA A 295 -14.41 21.79 -34.41
CA ALA A 295 -14.88 23.07 -33.83
C ALA A 295 -15.10 24.19 -34.88
N GLY A 296 -15.55 23.82 -36.08
CA GLY A 296 -15.75 24.76 -37.20
C GLY A 296 -14.47 25.22 -37.92
N ARG A 297 -13.30 24.69 -37.55
CA ARG A 297 -12.01 25.03 -38.15
C ARG A 297 -11.50 23.92 -39.07
N GLU A 298 -10.91 24.29 -40.20
CA GLU A 298 -10.34 23.33 -41.15
C GLU A 298 -9.06 22.73 -40.57
N ALA A 299 -8.95 21.39 -40.62
CA ALA A 299 -7.90 20.65 -39.96
C ALA A 299 -7.21 19.69 -40.92
N SER A 300 -5.88 19.67 -40.87
CA SER A 300 -5.05 18.60 -41.42
C SER A 300 -5.04 17.42 -40.46
N VAL A 301 -5.01 16.21 -41.01
CA VAL A 301 -5.08 14.97 -40.22
C VAL A 301 -3.78 14.21 -40.37
N VAL A 302 -3.23 13.79 -39.24
CA VAL A 302 -2.07 12.88 -39.18
C VAL A 302 -2.51 11.60 -38.50
N GLU A 303 -2.14 10.46 -39.07
CA GLU A 303 -2.40 9.12 -38.55
C GLU A 303 -1.05 8.43 -38.26
N ALA A 304 -0.93 7.86 -37.06
CA ALA A 304 0.10 6.90 -36.74
C ALA A 304 -0.42 5.48 -37.00
N ARG A 305 0.38 4.68 -37.69
CA ARG A 305 0.06 3.30 -38.04
C ARG A 305 1.06 2.30 -37.49
N GLU A 306 0.53 1.17 -37.04
CA GLU A 306 1.27 -0.05 -36.74
C GLU A 306 0.85 -1.11 -37.78
N GLY A 307 1.73 -1.33 -38.77
CA GLY A 307 1.36 -2.13 -39.95
C GLY A 307 0.23 -1.50 -40.74
N VAL A 308 -0.94 -2.15 -40.77
CA VAL A 308 -2.14 -1.66 -41.47
C VAL A 308 -3.09 -0.87 -40.57
N ASP A 309 -2.98 -1.06 -39.26
CA ASP A 309 -3.91 -0.53 -38.28
C ASP A 309 -3.52 0.89 -37.88
N VAL A 310 -4.53 1.75 -37.73
CA VAL A 310 -4.33 3.11 -37.21
C VAL A 310 -4.43 3.02 -35.70
N VAL A 311 -3.38 3.43 -34.99
CA VAL A 311 -3.30 3.40 -33.53
C VAL A 311 -3.57 4.77 -32.91
N ALA A 312 -3.29 5.84 -33.66
CA ALA A 312 -3.62 7.21 -33.24
C ALA A 312 -3.90 8.12 -34.43
N ARG A 313 -4.70 9.16 -34.19
CA ARG A 313 -4.99 10.22 -35.14
C ARG A 313 -4.97 11.58 -34.44
N TRP A 314 -4.36 12.57 -35.09
CA TRP A 314 -4.34 13.96 -34.66
C TRP A 314 -4.96 14.85 -35.73
N TRP A 315 -5.80 15.78 -35.30
CA TRP A 315 -6.41 16.82 -36.13
C TRP A 315 -5.77 18.15 -35.77
N VAL A 316 -5.04 18.73 -36.71
CA VAL A 316 -4.22 19.92 -36.53
C VAL A 316 -4.82 21.06 -37.35
N ASP A 317 -5.09 22.19 -36.71
CA ASP A 317 -5.64 23.38 -37.35
C ASP A 317 -4.78 23.81 -38.54
N ALA A 318 -5.37 23.91 -39.73
CA ALA A 318 -4.64 24.19 -40.95
C ALA A 318 -4.12 25.64 -41.03
N GLU A 319 -4.64 26.55 -40.22
CA GLU A 319 -4.24 27.96 -40.18
C GLU A 319 -3.19 28.24 -39.11
N THR A 320 -3.43 27.81 -37.87
CA THR A 320 -2.60 28.13 -36.70
C THR A 320 -1.63 27.01 -36.32
N GLY A 321 -1.84 25.79 -36.83
CA GLY A 321 -1.11 24.60 -36.40
C GLY A 321 -1.57 24.05 -35.04
N LEU A 322 -2.54 24.64 -34.35
CA LEU A 322 -2.97 24.15 -33.05
C LEU A 322 -3.58 22.73 -33.13
N LEU A 323 -3.28 21.87 -32.16
CA LEU A 323 -3.94 20.57 -32.05
C LEU A 323 -5.41 20.76 -31.63
N LEU A 324 -6.33 20.36 -32.50
CA LEU A 324 -7.77 20.51 -32.28
C LEU A 324 -8.41 19.25 -31.69
N ARG A 325 -7.89 18.08 -32.05
CA ARG A 325 -8.43 16.79 -31.60
C ARG A 325 -7.40 15.67 -31.69
N THR A 326 -7.53 14.72 -30.78
CA THR A 326 -6.78 13.47 -30.74
C THR A 326 -7.74 12.29 -30.63
N GLU A 327 -7.38 11.20 -31.27
CA GLU A 327 -8.08 9.93 -31.20
C GLU A 327 -7.05 8.83 -31.04
N ARG A 328 -7.32 7.89 -30.14
CA ARG A 328 -6.55 6.67 -29.91
C ARG A 328 -7.43 5.49 -30.21
N TYR A 329 -6.84 4.48 -30.82
CA TYR A 329 -7.54 3.32 -31.32
C TYR A 329 -6.97 2.05 -30.69
N ASP A 330 -7.85 1.08 -30.48
CA ASP A 330 -7.50 -0.26 -30.05
C ASP A 330 -6.87 -1.06 -31.21
N ASP A 331 -5.92 -1.92 -30.87
CA ASP A 331 -5.19 -2.73 -31.84
C ASP A 331 -6.14 -3.73 -32.52
N GLY A 332 -6.20 -3.68 -33.85
CA GLY A 332 -6.95 -4.62 -34.69
C GLY A 332 -8.48 -4.47 -34.71
N SER A 333 -9.11 -3.83 -33.72
CA SER A 333 -10.57 -3.59 -33.74
C SER A 333 -10.97 -2.29 -34.42
N GLY A 334 -10.04 -1.33 -34.53
CA GLY A 334 -10.27 -0.01 -35.13
C GLY A 334 -11.24 0.86 -34.33
N ARG A 335 -11.53 0.48 -33.08
CA ARG A 335 -12.40 1.22 -32.17
C ARG A 335 -11.61 2.29 -31.43
N ALA A 336 -12.17 3.48 -31.28
CA ALA A 336 -11.52 4.53 -30.51
C ALA A 336 -11.60 4.22 -29.00
N THR A 337 -10.43 4.05 -28.37
CA THR A 337 -10.27 3.83 -26.93
C THR A 337 -10.29 5.13 -26.15
N ALA A 338 -9.74 6.19 -26.73
CA ALA A 338 -9.77 7.52 -26.17
C ALA A 338 -9.94 8.58 -27.25
N VAL A 339 -10.78 9.57 -27.00
CA VAL A 339 -11.01 10.71 -27.89
C VAL A 339 -11.00 11.96 -27.05
N SER A 340 -10.29 12.99 -27.50
CA SER A 340 -10.36 14.31 -26.90
C SER A 340 -10.28 15.37 -27.99
N GLY A 341 -11.24 16.27 -28.06
CA GLY A 341 -11.21 17.35 -29.04
C GLY A 341 -12.07 18.54 -28.66
N PHE A 342 -11.74 19.69 -29.23
CA PHE A 342 -12.50 20.91 -29.02
C PHE A 342 -13.89 20.83 -29.66
N THR A 343 -14.91 21.27 -28.92
CA THR A 343 -16.24 21.60 -29.44
C THR A 343 -16.35 23.09 -29.76
N SER A 344 -15.62 23.93 -29.02
CA SER A 344 -15.40 25.35 -29.31
C SER A 344 -13.98 25.74 -28.91
N VAL A 345 -13.34 26.62 -29.69
CA VAL A 345 -12.01 27.14 -29.37
C VAL A 345 -11.86 28.57 -29.87
N ASP A 346 -11.36 29.43 -28.99
CA ASP A 346 -10.94 30.79 -29.26
C ASP A 346 -9.42 30.86 -29.11
N ILE A 347 -8.72 31.21 -30.19
CA ILE A 347 -7.26 31.26 -30.26
C ILE A 347 -6.83 32.73 -30.24
N GLY A 348 -5.85 33.07 -29.42
CA GLY A 348 -5.35 34.45 -29.30
C GLY A 348 -6.12 35.33 -28.32
N SER A 349 -7.22 34.85 -27.72
CA SER A 349 -7.96 35.57 -26.69
C SER A 349 -7.38 35.31 -25.30
N ASP A 350 -7.01 36.39 -24.60
CA ASP A 350 -6.48 36.34 -23.23
C ASP A 350 -7.63 36.42 -22.21
N THR A 351 -8.43 35.35 -22.14
CA THR A 351 -9.50 35.18 -21.12
C THR A 351 -8.95 34.58 -19.82
N PHE A 352 -7.62 34.63 -19.63
CA PHE A 352 -6.95 34.07 -18.47
C PHE A 352 -7.30 34.83 -17.19
N SER A 353 -8.20 34.27 -16.39
CA SER A 353 -8.48 34.80 -15.06
C SER A 353 -7.42 34.29 -14.10
N VAL A 354 -6.55 35.15 -13.55
CA VAL A 354 -5.56 34.81 -12.49
C VAL A 354 -6.25 34.49 -11.15
N ALA A 355 -7.48 33.97 -11.16
CA ALA A 355 -8.07 33.39 -9.97
C ALA A 355 -7.15 32.27 -9.48
N LEU A 356 -6.83 32.30 -8.19
CA LEU A 356 -6.00 31.31 -7.48
C LEU A 356 -6.74 29.96 -7.39
N ALA A 357 -7.13 29.38 -8.51
CA ALA A 357 -7.66 28.03 -8.55
C ALA A 357 -6.59 27.10 -7.97
N PRO A 358 -6.95 26.22 -7.02
CA PRO A 358 -6.01 25.27 -6.47
C PRO A 358 -5.39 24.45 -7.60
N ARG A 359 -4.09 24.14 -7.51
CA ARG A 359 -3.46 23.20 -8.45
C ARG A 359 -4.18 21.86 -8.34
N LEU A 360 -4.50 21.26 -9.48
CA LEU A 360 -4.92 19.86 -9.46
C LEU A 360 -3.80 19.06 -8.81
N ALA A 361 -4.16 18.15 -7.91
CA ALA A 361 -3.20 17.37 -7.15
C ALA A 361 -2.29 16.63 -8.14
N THR A 362 -1.02 17.01 -8.17
CA THR A 362 0.00 16.42 -9.03
C THR A 362 1.00 15.71 -8.15
N PHE A 363 1.74 14.77 -8.75
CA PHE A 363 2.91 14.20 -8.10
C PHE A 363 3.89 15.32 -7.73
N GLY A 364 3.96 15.63 -6.44
CA GLY A 364 4.88 16.63 -5.90
C GLY A 364 6.29 16.08 -6.00
N GLY A 365 7.17 16.76 -6.73
CA GLY A 365 8.52 16.27 -6.96
C GLY A 365 9.32 17.13 -7.92
N GLY A 366 10.64 17.06 -7.80
CA GLY A 366 11.58 17.69 -8.73
C GLY A 366 11.69 16.87 -10.01
N VAL A 367 11.74 17.56 -11.17
CA VAL A 367 12.13 16.93 -12.44
C VAL A 367 13.60 16.53 -12.33
N VAL A 368 13.89 15.29 -12.71
CA VAL A 368 15.26 14.75 -12.76
C VAL A 368 15.66 14.57 -14.21
N SER A 369 16.90 14.92 -14.53
CA SER A 369 17.44 14.70 -15.88
C SER A 369 17.48 13.21 -16.20
N LEU A 370 17.14 12.85 -17.44
CA LEU A 370 17.25 11.46 -17.92
C LEU A 370 18.69 10.92 -17.82
N SER A 371 19.70 11.80 -17.89
CA SER A 371 21.11 11.41 -17.68
C SER A 371 21.41 10.84 -16.30
N GLU A 372 20.55 11.06 -15.30
CA GLU A 372 20.69 10.50 -13.96
C GLU A 372 20.15 9.06 -13.85
N ALA A 373 19.47 8.55 -14.89
CA ALA A 373 18.89 7.21 -14.90
C ALA A 373 19.91 6.11 -14.52
N PRO A 374 21.12 6.04 -15.09
CA PRO A 374 22.09 5.00 -14.71
C PRO A 374 22.52 5.07 -13.25
N ARG A 375 22.58 6.29 -12.69
CA ARG A 375 22.93 6.51 -11.28
C ARG A 375 21.78 6.09 -10.35
N LEU A 376 20.53 6.28 -10.75
CA LEU A 376 19.35 5.81 -10.02
C LEU A 376 19.22 4.28 -10.11
N SER A 377 19.48 3.69 -11.28
CA SER A 377 19.55 2.24 -11.44
C SER A 377 20.62 1.60 -10.59
N ALA A 378 21.80 2.23 -10.46
CA ALA A 378 22.83 1.77 -9.54
C ALA A 378 22.42 1.85 -8.04
N GLN A 379 21.38 2.62 -7.71
CA GLN A 379 20.78 2.68 -6.36
C GLN A 379 19.62 1.69 -6.19
N GLY A 380 19.35 0.85 -7.20
CA GLY A 380 18.30 -0.17 -7.19
C GLY A 380 16.93 0.32 -7.66
N TRP A 381 16.85 1.44 -8.38
CA TRP A 381 15.62 1.89 -9.02
C TRP A 381 15.48 1.36 -10.46
N SER A 382 14.30 0.92 -10.85
CA SER A 382 14.03 0.57 -12.26
C SER A 382 13.75 1.81 -13.10
N CYS A 383 14.73 2.21 -13.88
CA CYS A 383 14.65 3.35 -14.80
C CYS A 383 15.53 3.07 -16.00
N GLU A 384 15.29 1.92 -16.61
CA GLU A 384 15.91 1.49 -17.86
C GLU A 384 15.62 2.51 -18.97
N ASP A 385 16.44 2.54 -20.01
CA ASP A 385 16.25 3.49 -21.12
C ASP A 385 15.00 3.16 -21.96
N GLU A 386 14.54 1.91 -21.89
CA GLU A 386 13.41 1.36 -22.65
C GLU A 386 12.67 0.32 -21.80
N LEU A 387 11.33 0.32 -21.83
CA LEU A 387 10.47 -0.64 -21.11
C LEU A 387 9.38 -1.16 -22.04
N GLY A 388 9.34 -2.47 -22.32
CA GLY A 388 8.42 -3.00 -23.36
C GLY A 388 8.64 -2.38 -24.72
N GLY A 389 9.84 -1.84 -24.90
CA GLY A 389 10.16 -1.08 -26.05
C GLY A 389 9.81 0.43 -26.02
N LEU A 390 9.09 0.91 -25.02
CA LEU A 390 8.78 2.33 -24.90
C LEU A 390 9.99 3.08 -24.32
N PRO A 391 10.50 4.12 -24.98
CA PRO A 391 11.66 4.86 -24.47
C PRO A 391 11.30 5.67 -23.22
N LEU A 392 12.26 5.81 -22.30
CA LEU A 392 12.12 6.64 -21.11
C LEU A 392 12.06 8.12 -21.51
N VAL A 393 10.96 8.79 -21.19
CA VAL A 393 10.71 10.20 -21.53
C VAL A 393 10.74 11.13 -20.34
N GLN A 394 10.52 10.61 -19.12
CA GLN A 394 10.50 11.45 -17.92
C GLN A 394 10.98 10.71 -16.68
N LEU A 395 11.74 11.42 -15.84
CA LEU A 395 12.04 11.03 -14.47
C LEU A 395 11.65 12.14 -13.49
N ARG A 396 10.97 11.77 -12.39
CA ARG A 396 10.68 12.68 -11.28
C ARG A 396 10.88 11.99 -9.95
N THR A 397 11.44 12.71 -8.99
CA THR A 397 11.56 12.24 -7.60
C THR A 397 10.65 13.04 -6.71
N SER A 398 9.90 12.37 -5.85
CA SER A 398 9.03 13.01 -4.86
C SER A 398 9.77 13.28 -3.54
N ALA A 399 9.23 14.20 -2.74
CA ALA A 399 9.82 14.59 -1.46
C ALA A 399 9.85 13.45 -0.43
N ASP A 400 9.00 12.45 -0.61
CA ASP A 400 8.95 11.24 0.22
C ASP A 400 9.91 10.13 -0.26
N GLY A 401 10.72 10.41 -1.28
CA GLY A 401 11.70 9.47 -1.82
C GLY A 401 11.14 8.48 -2.83
N SER A 402 9.92 8.66 -3.33
CA SER A 402 9.37 7.87 -4.45
C SER A 402 9.94 8.34 -5.80
N LEU A 403 10.11 7.42 -6.74
CA LEU A 403 10.53 7.69 -8.12
C LEU A 403 9.37 7.46 -9.08
N LEU A 404 9.14 8.39 -10.00
CA LEU A 404 8.25 8.25 -11.15
C LEU A 404 9.12 8.17 -12.41
N SER A 405 8.98 7.09 -13.16
CA SER A 405 9.55 6.91 -14.50
C SER A 405 8.40 6.83 -15.50
N ALA A 406 8.40 7.67 -16.53
CA ALA A 406 7.41 7.61 -17.60
C ALA A 406 8.06 7.21 -18.92
N TYR A 407 7.45 6.26 -19.61
CA TYR A 407 7.87 5.69 -20.88
C TYR A 407 6.80 5.94 -21.92
N SER A 408 7.17 6.43 -23.10
CA SER A 408 6.20 6.72 -24.14
C SER A 408 6.83 6.76 -25.52
N ASP A 409 6.11 6.26 -26.51
CA ASP A 409 6.41 6.46 -27.94
C ASP A 409 5.62 7.63 -28.55
N GLY A 410 4.99 8.46 -27.70
CA GLY A 410 4.07 9.55 -28.07
C GLY A 410 2.65 9.08 -28.39
N VAL A 411 2.45 7.79 -28.63
CA VAL A 411 1.14 7.15 -28.63
C VAL A 411 0.93 6.53 -27.23
N ARG A 412 1.43 5.33 -26.97
CA ARG A 412 1.25 4.63 -25.69
C ARG A 412 2.06 5.32 -24.59
N THR A 413 1.51 5.38 -23.37
CA THR A 413 2.22 5.92 -22.20
C THR A 413 2.14 4.96 -21.03
N VAL A 414 3.29 4.63 -20.43
CA VAL A 414 3.40 3.83 -19.23
C VAL A 414 4.12 4.65 -18.16
N ALA A 415 3.45 4.89 -17.03
CA ALA A 415 4.08 5.49 -15.86
C ALA A 415 4.31 4.42 -14.79
N VAL A 416 5.53 4.38 -14.25
CA VAL A 416 5.95 3.49 -13.19
C VAL A 416 6.30 4.32 -11.97
N VAL A 417 5.54 4.16 -10.90
CA VAL A 417 5.84 4.73 -9.58
C VAL A 417 6.47 3.64 -8.72
N GLN A 418 7.68 3.91 -8.23
CA GLN A 418 8.38 3.07 -7.27
C GLN A 418 8.49 3.79 -5.94
N GLN A 419 8.06 3.14 -4.86
CA GLN A 419 8.13 3.67 -3.51
C GLN A 419 8.67 2.61 -2.54
N HIS A 420 9.50 3.02 -1.59
CA HIS A 420 9.92 2.11 -0.51
C HIS A 420 8.75 1.88 0.44
N GLY A 421 8.53 0.62 0.82
CA GLY A 421 7.39 0.26 1.65
C GLY A 421 7.03 -1.21 1.53
N THR A 422 5.98 -1.59 2.23
CA THR A 422 5.41 -2.94 2.15
C THR A 422 3.96 -2.81 1.72
N LEU A 423 3.55 -3.60 0.73
CA LEU A 423 2.16 -3.65 0.31
C LEU A 423 1.37 -4.36 1.43
N ALA A 424 0.47 -3.63 2.08
CA ALA A 424 -0.12 -4.09 3.34
C ALA A 424 -1.11 -5.24 3.12
N ASP A 425 -2.11 -4.99 2.28
CA ASP A 425 -3.21 -5.90 1.95
C ASP A 425 -3.57 -5.74 0.46
N GLN A 426 -4.49 -6.58 -0.04
CA GLN A 426 -5.07 -6.41 -1.37
C GLN A 426 -5.59 -4.98 -1.56
N PRO A 427 -5.10 -4.23 -2.57
CA PRO A 427 -5.63 -2.91 -2.88
C PRO A 427 -7.10 -2.98 -3.30
N ALA A 428 -7.91 -2.02 -2.84
CA ALA A 428 -9.34 -2.01 -3.09
C ALA A 428 -9.67 -1.90 -4.58
N GLY A 429 -10.49 -2.81 -5.10
CA GLY A 429 -10.91 -2.83 -6.51
C GLY A 429 -9.87 -3.41 -7.48
N PHE A 430 -8.79 -4.01 -6.97
CA PHE A 430 -7.84 -4.75 -7.79
C PHE A 430 -8.12 -6.25 -7.72
N GLU A 431 -7.90 -6.94 -8.82
CA GLU A 431 -7.97 -8.40 -8.95
C GLU A 431 -6.56 -8.97 -9.14
N TRP A 432 -6.29 -10.15 -8.59
CA TRP A 432 -4.98 -10.79 -8.76
C TRP A 432 -4.85 -11.40 -10.15
N ASP A 433 -3.81 -11.03 -10.89
CA ASP A 433 -3.45 -11.62 -12.19
C ASP A 433 -2.23 -12.54 -12.00
N GLU A 434 -2.45 -13.86 -12.06
CA GLU A 434 -1.39 -14.86 -11.88
C GLU A 434 -0.29 -14.76 -12.95
N SER A 435 -0.64 -14.35 -14.17
CA SER A 435 0.31 -14.29 -15.30
C SER A 435 1.33 -13.16 -15.14
N LEU A 436 0.90 -12.07 -14.50
CA LEU A 436 1.72 -10.88 -14.25
C LEU A 436 2.26 -10.84 -12.82
N ALA A 437 1.89 -11.82 -11.98
CA ALA A 437 2.20 -11.86 -10.54
C ALA A 437 1.92 -10.50 -9.83
N ALA A 438 0.79 -9.87 -10.19
CA ALA A 438 0.47 -8.52 -9.76
C ALA A 438 -1.04 -8.32 -9.58
N TRP A 439 -1.39 -7.38 -8.71
CA TRP A 439 -2.76 -6.88 -8.58
C TRP A 439 -3.06 -5.96 -9.76
N ARG A 440 -4.16 -6.20 -10.47
CA ARG A 440 -4.54 -5.50 -11.69
C ARG A 440 -5.91 -4.86 -11.56
N ARG A 441 -6.06 -3.68 -12.14
CA ARG A 441 -7.33 -2.96 -12.24
C ARG A 441 -7.49 -2.34 -13.62
N THR A 442 -8.35 -2.93 -14.45
CA THR A 442 -8.63 -2.49 -15.83
C THR A 442 -10.00 -1.84 -15.99
N ASP A 443 -10.84 -1.90 -14.96
CA ASP A 443 -12.14 -1.21 -14.88
C ASP A 443 -12.01 0.24 -14.37
N SER A 444 -10.78 0.75 -14.29
CA SER A 444 -10.43 2.11 -13.89
C SER A 444 -9.87 2.91 -15.06
N LEU A 445 -9.96 4.23 -14.91
CA LEU A 445 -9.32 5.18 -15.81
C LEU A 445 -8.25 5.94 -15.04
N PRO A 446 -6.96 5.80 -15.35
CA PRO A 446 -6.32 4.83 -16.26
C PRO A 446 -6.26 3.40 -15.70
N ALA A 447 -5.82 2.42 -16.49
CA ALA A 447 -5.59 1.04 -16.03
C ALA A 447 -4.33 0.97 -15.16
N GLN A 448 -4.33 0.11 -14.14
CA GLN A 448 -3.27 0.05 -13.13
C GLN A 448 -2.84 -1.37 -12.77
N LEU A 449 -1.55 -1.53 -12.45
CA LEU A 449 -1.01 -2.71 -11.77
C LEU A 449 -0.20 -2.33 -10.55
N VAL A 450 -0.25 -3.19 -9.53
CA VAL A 450 0.44 -3.01 -8.25
C VAL A 450 1.01 -4.34 -7.80
N TRP A 451 2.28 -4.36 -7.44
CA TRP A 451 2.89 -5.51 -6.76
C TRP A 451 4.01 -5.06 -5.83
N GLN A 452 4.47 -5.99 -5.00
CA GLN A 452 5.64 -5.81 -4.17
C GLN A 452 6.83 -6.50 -4.82
N SER A 453 7.96 -5.79 -4.87
CA SER A 453 9.27 -6.32 -5.28
C SER A 453 10.30 -5.95 -4.22
N GLY A 454 10.77 -6.93 -3.44
CA GLY A 454 11.67 -6.70 -2.32
C GLY A 454 11.12 -5.69 -1.30
N GLU A 455 11.82 -4.57 -1.12
CA GLU A 455 11.46 -3.48 -0.21
C GLU A 455 10.62 -2.36 -0.86
N ARG A 456 10.18 -2.57 -2.11
CA ARG A 456 9.48 -1.56 -2.89
C ARG A 456 8.10 -2.04 -3.31
N VAL A 457 7.19 -1.09 -3.36
CA VAL A 457 5.90 -1.24 -4.03
C VAL A 457 6.00 -0.56 -5.38
N ILE A 458 5.79 -1.33 -6.44
CA ILE A 458 5.78 -0.85 -7.82
C ILE A 458 4.33 -0.69 -8.22
N THR A 459 4.00 0.47 -8.79
CA THR A 459 2.69 0.75 -9.35
C THR A 459 2.85 1.23 -10.78
N VAL A 460 2.28 0.48 -11.71
CA VAL A 460 2.27 0.81 -13.13
C VAL A 460 0.92 1.36 -13.50
N THR A 461 0.92 2.35 -14.38
CA THR A 461 -0.30 3.00 -14.88
C THR A 461 -0.17 3.27 -16.37
N THR A 462 -1.19 2.91 -17.15
CA THR A 462 -1.19 3.03 -18.62
C THR A 462 -2.54 3.48 -19.17
N ASP A 463 -2.50 4.20 -20.29
CA ASP A 463 -3.67 4.55 -21.11
C ASP A 463 -3.99 3.51 -22.19
N SER A 464 -3.08 2.58 -22.47
CA SER A 464 -3.27 1.46 -23.39
C SER A 464 -3.06 0.14 -22.66
N PRO A 465 -4.13 -0.51 -22.16
CA PRO A 465 -4.05 -1.81 -21.51
C PRO A 465 -3.98 -2.96 -22.52
N ASP A 466 -3.17 -2.81 -23.57
CA ASP A 466 -2.94 -3.85 -24.58
C ASP A 466 -1.97 -4.93 -24.07
N GLY A 467 -1.96 -6.09 -24.72
CA GLY A 467 -1.10 -7.22 -24.33
C GLY A 467 0.39 -6.85 -24.33
N THR A 468 0.82 -6.01 -25.26
CA THR A 468 2.21 -5.56 -25.40
C THR A 468 2.67 -4.75 -24.19
N VAL A 469 1.83 -3.82 -23.70
CA VAL A 469 2.10 -3.04 -22.49
C VAL A 469 2.09 -3.92 -21.24
N TRP A 470 1.32 -5.00 -21.21
CA TRP A 470 1.35 -5.94 -20.08
C TRP A 470 2.57 -6.86 -20.10
N ASP A 471 3.00 -7.32 -21.27
CA ASP A 471 4.24 -8.08 -21.43
C ASP A 471 5.46 -7.23 -21.04
N ALA A 472 5.44 -5.93 -21.35
CA ALA A 472 6.43 -4.96 -20.91
C ALA A 472 6.57 -4.88 -19.38
N VAL A 473 5.43 -4.94 -18.67
CA VAL A 473 5.40 -4.84 -17.21
C VAL A 473 6.08 -6.04 -16.55
N ALA A 474 6.09 -7.20 -17.21
CA ALA A 474 6.79 -8.39 -16.73
C ALA A 474 8.33 -8.25 -16.77
N GLU A 475 8.88 -7.24 -17.45
CA GLU A 475 10.33 -6.93 -17.44
C GLU A 475 10.77 -6.23 -16.15
N LEU A 476 9.84 -5.66 -15.38
CA LEU A 476 10.13 -4.98 -14.12
C LEU A 476 10.45 -6.01 -13.02
N PRO A 477 11.18 -5.62 -11.96
CA PRO A 477 11.61 -6.57 -10.94
C PRO A 477 10.42 -7.13 -10.16
N HIS A 478 10.50 -8.44 -9.89
CA HIS A 478 9.55 -9.23 -9.09
C HIS A 478 10.31 -9.98 -7.98
N ASP A 479 11.23 -9.29 -7.30
CA ASP A 479 12.01 -9.86 -6.22
C ASP A 479 11.10 -10.30 -5.06
N GLU A 480 11.41 -11.44 -4.43
CA GLU A 480 10.62 -11.92 -3.30
C GLU A 480 10.50 -10.84 -2.21
N PRO A 481 9.30 -10.61 -1.66
CA PRO A 481 9.07 -9.64 -0.58
C PRO A 481 10.03 -9.87 0.59
N GLU A 482 10.82 -8.86 0.96
CA GLU A 482 11.63 -8.92 2.17
C GLU A 482 10.73 -8.75 3.41
N HIS A 483 10.21 -9.86 3.93
CA HIS A 483 9.48 -9.87 5.18
C HIS A 483 10.44 -9.81 6.36
N ARG A 484 10.81 -8.59 6.78
CA ARG A 484 11.63 -8.40 7.99
C ARG A 484 10.86 -8.82 9.23
N THR A 485 11.29 -9.90 9.86
CA THR A 485 10.81 -10.31 11.18
C THR A 485 11.23 -9.28 12.25
N GLY A 486 10.49 -9.22 13.36
CA GLY A 486 10.82 -8.29 14.46
C GLY A 486 12.23 -8.49 15.04
N VAL A 487 12.82 -9.67 14.87
CA VAL A 487 14.19 -9.99 15.31
C VAL A 487 15.22 -9.46 14.33
N GLU A 488 15.01 -9.62 13.02
CA GLU A 488 15.89 -9.08 11.97
C GLU A 488 16.00 -7.56 12.07
N ARG A 489 14.86 -6.88 12.32
CA ARG A 489 14.82 -5.44 12.58
C ARG A 489 15.71 -5.03 13.76
N VAL A 490 15.65 -5.75 14.87
CA VAL A 490 16.50 -5.47 16.05
C VAL A 490 17.98 -5.66 15.70
N LEU A 491 18.31 -6.72 14.97
CA LEU A 491 19.68 -7.06 14.60
C LEU A 491 20.31 -6.00 13.67
N GLU A 492 19.58 -5.52 12.67
CA GLU A 492 20.00 -4.44 11.77
C GLU A 492 20.29 -3.13 12.52
N GLY A 493 19.42 -2.79 13.48
CA GLY A 493 19.63 -1.61 14.33
C GLY A 493 20.98 -1.67 15.07
N TRP A 494 21.35 -2.85 15.55
CA TRP A 494 22.66 -3.07 16.17
C TRP A 494 23.83 -3.04 15.17
N GLN A 495 23.66 -3.59 13.97
CA GLN A 495 24.68 -3.52 12.91
C GLN A 495 24.97 -2.07 12.50
N ARG A 496 23.93 -1.23 12.42
CA ARG A 496 24.07 0.20 12.13
C ARG A 496 24.78 0.97 13.23
N ILE A 497 24.46 0.69 14.50
CA ILE A 497 25.20 1.27 15.63
C ILE A 497 26.68 0.86 15.54
N GLY A 498 26.94 -0.42 15.24
CA GLY A 498 28.29 -0.95 15.04
C GLY A 498 29.06 -0.23 13.93
N SER A 499 28.44 -0.03 12.76
CA SER A 499 29.09 0.65 11.63
C SER A 499 29.38 2.14 11.90
N LEU A 500 28.49 2.84 12.62
CA LEU A 500 28.70 4.24 13.02
C LEU A 500 29.78 4.39 14.09
N VAL A 501 29.94 3.41 14.98
CA VAL A 501 31.00 3.39 16.00
C VAL A 501 32.34 3.02 15.39
N LEU A 502 32.38 2.20 14.35
CA LEU A 502 33.61 1.80 13.63
C LEU A 502 34.11 2.86 12.64
N GLN A 503 33.27 3.81 12.23
CA GLN A 503 33.64 4.93 11.35
C GLN A 503 34.11 6.20 12.10
N ARG A 504 34.05 6.19 13.44
CA ARG A 504 34.68 7.20 14.31
C ARG A 504 35.96 6.65 14.90
#